data_AF-A0A965PMJ8-F1
#
_entry.id   AF-A0A965PMJ8-F1
#
_cell.length_a   1.000
_cell.length_b   1.000
_cell.length_c   1.000
_cell.angle_alpha   90.00
_cell.angle_beta   90.00
_cell.angle_gamma   90.00
#
_symmetry.space_group_name_H-M   'P 1'
#
loop_
_entity.id
_entity.type
_entity.pdbx_description
1 polymer ?
#
loop_
_entity_poly.entity_id
_entity_poly.type
_entity_poly.pdbx_seq_one_letter_code
_entity_poly.pdbx_strand_id
1 'polypeptide(L)' 'MNNQILVSQIEEVGADIGEPDCKLINPHIVTEYKEGEHTLQALLHKVTKQNTFMISSDKILTLADPTPTLLEKYEDLIK' A
#
# COMPACT_ATOMS: atom_id res chain seq x y z
N MET A 1 -5.34 -9.17 -13.06
CA MET A 1 -5.34 -8.07 -12.05
C MET A 1 -6.00 -8.58 -10.78
N ASN A 2 -5.46 -8.25 -9.61
CA ASN A 2 -5.96 -8.70 -8.30
C ASN A 2 -6.93 -7.69 -7.65
N ASN A 3 -7.15 -6.51 -8.26
CA ASN A 3 -8.05 -5.44 -7.83
C ASN A 3 -7.88 -5.01 -6.36
N GLN A 4 -6.69 -5.17 -5.80
CA GLN A 4 -6.40 -4.76 -4.42
C GLN A 4 -6.12 -3.25 -4.38
N ILE A 5 -6.75 -2.58 -3.42
CA ILE A 5 -6.51 -1.17 -3.11
C ILE A 5 -5.61 -1.13 -1.88
N LEU A 6 -4.53 -0.36 -1.96
CA LEU A 6 -3.51 -0.23 -0.92
C LEU A 6 -3.31 1.24 -0.57
N VAL A 7 -3.02 1.50 0.70
CA VAL A 7 -2.45 2.77 1.19
C VAL A 7 -1.07 2.47 1.75
N SER A 8 -0.08 3.29 1.39
CA SER A 8 1.31 3.12 1.81
C SER A 8 2.07 4.42 1.61
N GLN A 9 3.18 4.60 2.34
CA GLN A 9 4.21 5.55 1.94
C GLN A 9 5.02 4.93 0.79
N ILE A 10 5.21 5.66 -0.30
CA ILE A 10 5.88 5.16 -1.50
C ILE A 10 7.18 5.94 -1.70
N GLU A 11 8.27 5.21 -1.89
CA GLU A 11 9.56 5.76 -2.32
C GLU A 11 9.96 5.11 -3.65
N GLU A 12 10.25 5.93 -4.66
CA GLU A 12 10.88 5.44 -5.89
C GLU A 12 12.36 5.18 -5.62
N VAL A 13 12.85 4.05 -6.10
CA VAL A 13 14.25 3.66 -5.95
C VAL A 13 14.87 3.47 -7.33
N GLY A 14 16.13 3.88 -7.49
CA GLY A 14 16.88 3.55 -8.69
C GLY A 14 17.06 2.04 -8.80
N ALA A 15 16.58 1.46 -9.90
CA ALA A 15 16.67 0.02 -10.17
C ALA A 15 17.01 -0.24 -11.65
N ASP A 16 17.60 -1.40 -11.91
CA ASP A 16 17.86 -1.86 -13.27
C ASP A 16 16.56 -2.35 -13.93
N ILE A 17 16.56 -2.44 -15.26
CA ILE A 17 15.41 -2.93 -16.03
C ILE A 17 15.06 -4.36 -15.56
N GLY A 18 13.84 -4.53 -15.08
CA GLY A 18 13.31 -5.81 -14.61
C GLY A 18 13.38 -6.01 -13.09
N GLU A 19 14.06 -5.13 -12.37
CA GLU A 19 14.07 -5.12 -10.90
C GLU A 19 12.92 -4.27 -10.34
N PRO A 20 12.50 -4.50 -9.08
CA PRO A 20 11.57 -3.62 -8.39
C PRO A 20 12.14 -2.21 -8.21
N ASP A 21 11.41 -1.21 -8.69
CA ASP A 21 11.77 0.22 -8.71
C ASP A 21 10.92 1.05 -7.73
N CYS A 22 9.97 0.44 -7.02
CA CYS A 22 9.14 1.10 -6.00
C CYS A 22 9.25 0.39 -4.66
N LYS A 23 9.36 1.18 -3.59
CA LYS A 23 9.38 0.71 -2.21
C LYS A 23 8.11 1.17 -1.50
N LEU A 24 7.35 0.22 -1.01
CA LEU A 24 6.16 0.43 -0.18
C LEU A 24 6.55 0.31 1.30
N ILE A 25 6.30 1.36 2.08
CA ILE A 25 6.55 1.41 3.52
C ILE A 25 5.20 1.38 4.25
N ASN A 26 5.10 0.48 5.22
CA ASN A 26 3.91 0.14 5.98
C ASN A 26 2.63 -0.05 5.11
N PRO A 27 2.67 -0.83 4.00
CA PRO A 27 1.48 -0.96 3.15
C PRO A 27 0.32 -1.66 3.86
N HIS A 28 -0.88 -1.09 3.74
CA HIS A 28 -2.13 -1.65 4.24
C HIS A 28 -3.14 -1.81 3.11
N ILE A 29 -3.78 -2.97 3.03
CA ILE A 29 -4.90 -3.25 2.14
C ILE A 29 -6.13 -2.54 2.71
N VAL A 30 -6.83 -1.80 1.84
CA VAL A 30 -8.13 -1.21 2.14
C VAL A 30 -9.20 -2.26 1.86
N THR A 31 -9.74 -2.86 2.91
CA THR A 31 -10.84 -3.83 2.81
C THR A 31 -12.20 -3.14 2.93
N GLU A 32 -13.19 -3.72 2.23
CA GLU A 32 -14.61 -3.35 2.37
C GLU A 32 -14.94 -1.90 2.04
N TYR A 33 -14.42 -1.35 0.92
CA TYR A 33 -14.79 -0.01 0.45
C TYR A 33 -16.23 0.02 -0.10
N LYS A 34 -17.23 -0.16 0.78
CA LYS A 34 -18.66 -0.01 0.49
C LYS A 34 -19.30 0.75 1.64
N GLU A 35 -20.07 1.78 1.30
CA GLU A 35 -20.94 2.52 2.24
C GLU A 35 -20.22 3.27 3.38
N GLY A 36 -18.96 3.67 3.18
CA GLY A 36 -18.24 4.61 4.07
C GLY A 36 -17.49 3.96 5.23
N GLU A 37 -17.75 2.69 5.51
CA GLU A 37 -16.89 1.88 6.37
C GLU A 37 -15.77 1.28 5.51
N HIS A 38 -14.55 1.25 6.06
CA HIS A 38 -13.42 0.56 5.46
C HIS A 38 -12.47 0.19 6.59
N THR A 39 -11.82 -0.95 6.43
CA THR A 39 -10.82 -1.47 7.36
C THR A 39 -9.45 -1.48 6.69
N LEU A 40 -8.41 -1.34 7.50
CA LEU A 40 -7.02 -1.36 7.05
C LEU A 40 -6.34 -2.60 7.60
N GLN A 41 -5.77 -3.39 6.71
CA GLN A 41 -5.07 -4.63 7.06
C GLN A 41 -3.66 -4.62 6.50
N ALA A 42 -2.65 -4.82 7.35
CA ALA A 42 -1.26 -4.86 6.89
C ALA A 42 -1.06 -5.91 5.77
N LEU A 43 -0.32 -5.50 4.74
CA LEU A 43 -0.03 -6.33 3.58
C LEU A 43 0.71 -7.60 4.02
N LEU A 44 0.24 -8.76 3.56
CA LEU A 44 0.83 -10.07 3.85
C LEU A 44 1.00 -10.37 5.35
N HIS A 45 0.17 -9.78 6.22
CA HIS A 45 0.25 -9.94 7.69
C HIS A 45 0.24 -11.40 8.21
N LYS A 46 -0.28 -12.36 7.41
CA LYS A 46 -0.28 -13.80 7.75
C LYS A 46 0.98 -14.55 7.31
N VAL A 47 1.82 -13.91 6.51
CA VAL A 47 2.95 -14.55 5.80
C VAL A 47 4.29 -13.95 6.24
N THR A 48 4.35 -12.65 6.54
CA THR A 48 5.57 -11.97 6.97
C THR A 48 5.30 -10.89 8.01
N LYS A 49 6.34 -10.55 8.79
CA LYS A 49 6.36 -9.41 9.72
C LYS A 49 7.07 -8.19 9.14
N GLN A 50 7.52 -8.28 7.89
CA GLN A 50 8.12 -7.14 7.20
C GLN A 50 7.10 -6.02 7.03
N ASN A 51 7.58 -4.80 7.14
CA ASN A 51 6.80 -3.59 6.95
C ASN A 51 7.21 -2.83 5.67
N THR A 52 8.25 -3.30 4.98
CA THR A 52 8.79 -2.68 3.77
C THR A 52 8.81 -3.72 2.67
N PHE A 53 8.28 -3.36 1.51
CA PHE A 53 8.15 -4.25 0.37
C PHE A 53 8.63 -3.56 -0.89
N MET A 54 9.38 -4.30 -1.71
CA MET A 54 9.80 -3.85 -3.02
C MET A 54 8.79 -4.37 -4.05
N ILE A 55 8.28 -3.49 -4.90
CA ILE A 55 7.33 -3.82 -5.97
C ILE A 55 7.78 -3.14 -7.25
N SER A 56 7.55 -3.80 -8.39
CA SER A 56 7.68 -3.16 -9.69
C SER A 56 6.51 -2.19 -9.93
N SER A 57 6.82 -0.95 -10.31
CA SER A 57 5.87 0.11 -10.63
C SER A 57 4.86 -0.31 -11.71
N ASP A 58 5.28 -1.17 -12.64
CA ASP A 58 4.44 -1.74 -13.70
C ASP A 58 3.27 -2.61 -13.19
N LYS A 59 3.28 -3.02 -11.92
CA LYS A 59 2.17 -3.75 -11.27
C LYS A 59 1.15 -2.80 -10.63
N ILE A 60 1.43 -1.51 -10.58
CA ILE A 60 0.53 -0.50 -10.03
C ILE A 60 -0.29 0.07 -11.18
N LEU A 61 -1.61 -0.16 -11.15
CA LEU A 61 -2.50 0.33 -12.21
C LEU A 61 -2.80 1.83 -12.07
N THR A 62 -2.92 2.33 -10.84
CA THR A 62 -3.29 3.72 -10.56
C THR A 62 -2.67 4.15 -9.24
N LEU A 63 -2.08 5.34 -9.22
CA LEU A 63 -1.60 6.03 -8.03
C LEU A 63 -2.42 7.30 -7.85
N ALA A 64 -2.89 7.53 -6.62
CA ALA A 64 -3.66 8.72 -6.26
C ALA A 64 -3.50 8.98 -4.76
N ASP A 65 -3.68 10.24 -4.37
CA ASP A 65 -3.67 10.63 -2.96
C ASP A 65 -4.93 10.12 -2.24
N PRO A 66 -4.80 9.61 -1.00
CA PRO A 66 -5.94 9.14 -0.22
C PRO A 66 -6.82 10.30 0.25
N THR A 67 -8.09 10.01 0.57
CA THR A 67 -8.96 10.99 1.23
C THR A 67 -8.44 11.32 2.64
N PRO A 68 -8.69 12.54 3.19
CA PRO A 68 -8.20 12.91 4.52
C PRO A 68 -8.58 11.93 5.63
N THR A 69 -9.82 11.40 5.58
CA THR A 69 -10.33 10.41 6.54
C THR A 69 -9.61 9.06 6.48
N LEU A 70 -9.15 8.65 5.30
CA LEU A 70 -8.39 7.42 5.11
C LEU A 70 -6.94 7.62 5.57
N LEU A 71 -6.37 8.79 5.24
CA LEU A 71 -5.02 9.16 5.64
C LEU A 71 -4.87 9.20 7.17
N GLU A 72 -5.78 9.87 7.87
CA GLU A 72 -5.75 9.97 9.34
C GLU A 72 -5.79 8.59 10.00
N LYS A 73 -6.70 7.71 9.58
CA LYS A 73 -6.77 6.33 10.06
C LYS A 73 -5.49 5.54 9.79
N TYR A 74 -4.90 5.73 8.61
CA TYR A 74 -3.67 5.05 8.24
C TYR A 74 -2.49 5.53 9.10
N GLU A 75 -2.35 6.84 9.30
CA GLU A 75 -1.31 7.43 10.14
C GLU A 75 -1.41 6.94 11.59
N ASP A 76 -2.63 6.80 12.14
CA ASP A 76 -2.83 6.27 13.49
C ASP A 76 -2.40 4.81 13.66
N LEU A 77 -2.40 4.01 12.60
CA LEU A 77 -1.94 2.61 12.64
C LEU A 77 -0.43 2.46 12.58
N ILE A 78 0.27 3.45 12.02
CA ILE A 78 1.73 3.38 11.80
C ILE A 78 2.53 4.22 12.81
N LYS A 79 1.85 4.92 13.73
CA LYS A 79 2.45 5.64 14.86
C LYS A 79 3.11 4.72 15.88
#